data_AF-A0A9N8WKC3-F1
#
_entry.id   AF-A0A9N8WKC3-F1
#
_cell.length_a   1.000
_cell.length_b   1.000
_cell.length_c   1.000
_cell.angle_alpha   90.00
_cell.angle_beta   90.00
_cell.angle_gamma   90.00
#
_symmetry.space_group_name_H-M   'P 1'
#
loop_
_entity.id
_entity.type
_entity.pdbx_description
1 polymer ?
#
loop_
_entity_poly.entity_id
_entity_poly.type
_entity_poly.pdbx_seq_one_letter_code
_entity_poly.pdbx_strand_id
1 'polypeptide(L)'
;MYSATSTPVRTPSKTKLHKDASFSIRHKNKLFEEEFINYVNSVNNNLSLKKQQWQITFSADKGARSQLYEQIKLTEKRQKDDLATKEKEKRDINKIQSEISEMKRKRETINEHVSNWRNQIENLKRDIQRRREINMSKKQALQAQFSKNEPELKRYADKLAFTMVGMKVLECNPQIDQLDEILSQLNTKRDFFMFLKKMRQAFYRLAR
;
A
#
# COMPACT_ATOMS: atom_id res chain seq x y z
N MET A 1 27.45 24.30 -70.50
CA MET A 1 28.78 23.87 -70.01
C MET A 1 28.94 22.41 -70.45
N TYR A 2 29.76 21.97 -71.41
CA TYR A 2 30.91 22.49 -72.16
C TYR A 2 30.74 22.01 -73.63
N SER A 3 30.74 22.90 -74.61
CA SER A 3 31.88 23.25 -75.50
C SER A 3 31.90 22.47 -76.81
N ALA A 4 31.54 23.18 -77.88
CA ALA A 4 31.73 22.81 -79.28
C ALA A 4 33.21 22.91 -79.68
N THR A 5 33.64 22.10 -80.64
CA THR A 5 34.85 22.36 -81.43
C THR A 5 34.59 22.04 -82.90
N SER A 6 34.83 23.07 -83.70
CA SER A 6 34.62 23.24 -85.13
C SER A 6 35.94 23.05 -85.90
N THR A 7 35.84 22.73 -87.19
CA THR A 7 36.85 22.85 -88.29
C THR A 7 38.10 21.95 -88.27
N PRO A 8 38.83 21.73 -89.40
CA PRO A 8 38.70 22.29 -90.75
C PRO A 8 38.73 21.29 -91.95
N VAL A 9 38.31 21.81 -93.11
CA VAL A 9 38.57 21.30 -94.47
C VAL A 9 40.07 21.28 -94.78
N ARG A 10 40.57 20.19 -95.37
CA ARG A 10 41.86 20.16 -96.08
C ARG A 10 41.88 19.09 -97.17
N THR A 11 41.86 19.53 -98.42
CA THR A 11 42.27 18.75 -99.59
C THR A 11 43.80 18.54 -99.57
N PRO A 12 44.27 17.35 -99.96
CA PRO A 12 45.53 17.27 -100.68
C PRO A 12 45.42 16.45 -101.96
N SER A 13 45.99 17.03 -103.00
CA SER A 13 46.46 16.43 -104.23
C SER A 13 47.43 15.27 -103.97
N LYS A 14 47.48 14.29 -104.90
CA LYS A 14 48.63 14.01 -105.77
C LYS A 14 48.63 12.58 -106.37
N THR A 15 49.29 12.50 -107.52
CA THR A 15 50.20 11.42 -107.97
C THR A 15 49.63 10.05 -108.33
N LYS A 16 49.61 9.79 -109.64
CA LYS A 16 49.93 8.49 -110.25
C LYS A 16 51.28 8.00 -109.72
N LEU A 17 51.38 6.77 -109.19
CA LEU A 17 52.56 5.90 -109.20
C LEU A 17 52.31 4.57 -108.44
N HIS A 18 52.90 3.51 -109.00
CA HIS A 18 53.16 2.17 -108.47
C HIS A 18 52.04 1.11 -108.30
N LYS A 19 52.11 0.13 -109.21
CA LYS A 19 51.38 -1.14 -109.32
C LYS A 19 51.84 -2.20 -108.29
N ASP A 20 52.10 -1.80 -107.04
CA ASP A 20 52.46 -2.71 -105.93
C ASP A 20 51.48 -2.60 -104.72
N ALA A 21 50.38 -1.85 -104.86
CA ALA A 21 49.40 -1.59 -103.79
C ALA A 21 48.36 -2.72 -103.53
N SER A 22 48.20 -3.67 -104.46
CA SER A 22 47.17 -4.71 -104.36
C SER A 22 47.47 -5.77 -103.29
N PHE A 23 48.76 -6.02 -103.00
CA PHE A 23 49.19 -6.91 -101.93
C PHE A 23 49.00 -6.28 -100.54
N SER A 24 49.25 -4.97 -100.42
CA SER A 24 49.04 -4.20 -99.19
C SER A 24 47.56 -4.08 -98.81
N ILE A 25 46.66 -3.88 -99.78
CA ILE A 25 45.21 -3.80 -99.54
C ILE A 25 44.65 -5.17 -99.11
N ARG A 26 45.09 -6.27 -99.73
CA ARG A 26 44.68 -7.63 -99.30
C ARG A 26 45.16 -7.95 -97.89
N HIS A 27 46.37 -7.56 -97.52
CA HIS A 27 46.89 -7.78 -96.16
C HIS A 27 46.15 -6.93 -95.12
N LYS A 28 45.84 -5.66 -95.43
CA LYS A 28 45.04 -4.78 -94.57
C LYS A 28 43.60 -5.27 -94.39
N ASN A 29 42.97 -5.81 -95.44
CA ASN A 29 41.63 -6.41 -95.33
C ASN A 29 41.66 -7.67 -94.47
N LYS A 30 42.69 -8.51 -94.59
CA LYS A 30 42.85 -9.69 -93.75
C LYS A 30 43.07 -9.34 -92.28
N LEU A 31 43.90 -8.33 -92.00
CA LEU A 31 44.09 -7.80 -90.64
C LEU A 31 42.79 -7.24 -90.07
N PHE A 32 42.02 -6.49 -90.86
CA PHE A 32 40.71 -5.99 -90.45
C PHE A 32 39.71 -7.13 -90.18
N GLU A 33 39.67 -8.17 -91.03
CA GLU A 33 38.83 -9.34 -90.81
C GLU A 33 39.20 -10.07 -89.52
N GLU A 34 40.51 -10.25 -89.26
CA GLU A 34 41.02 -10.83 -88.01
C GLU A 34 40.67 -9.96 -86.79
N GLU A 35 40.87 -8.63 -86.87
CA GLU A 35 40.49 -7.67 -85.81
C GLU A 35 38.97 -7.65 -85.57
N PHE A 36 38.17 -7.72 -86.63
CA PHE A 36 36.72 -7.74 -86.55
C PHE A 36 36.21 -9.06 -85.95
N ILE A 37 36.76 -10.20 -86.37
CA ILE A 37 36.45 -11.51 -85.76
C ILE A 37 36.85 -11.50 -84.28
N ASN A 38 38.02 -10.97 -83.94
CA ASN A 38 38.46 -10.83 -82.55
C ASN A 38 37.55 -9.91 -81.73
N TYR A 39 37.08 -8.79 -82.32
CA TYR A 39 36.11 -7.90 -81.70
C TYR A 39 34.76 -8.59 -81.50
N VAL A 40 34.20 -9.24 -82.51
CA VAL A 40 32.93 -9.99 -82.41
C VAL A 40 33.02 -11.09 -81.37
N ASN A 41 34.13 -11.84 -81.34
CA ASN A 41 34.38 -12.84 -80.31
C ASN A 41 34.49 -12.22 -78.92
N SER A 42 35.19 -11.09 -78.78
CA SER A 42 35.28 -10.34 -77.52
C SER A 42 33.91 -9.84 -77.05
N VAL A 43 33.08 -9.29 -77.95
CA VAL A 43 31.72 -8.82 -77.63
C VAL A 43 30.82 -10.00 -77.24
N ASN A 44 30.86 -11.11 -77.98
CA ASN A 44 30.10 -12.32 -77.66
C ASN A 44 30.51 -12.90 -76.30
N ASN A 45 31.81 -12.96 -76.02
CA ASN A 45 32.32 -13.41 -74.72
C ASN A 45 31.88 -12.47 -73.60
N ASN A 46 31.95 -11.15 -73.79
CA ASN A 46 31.47 -10.17 -72.82
C ASN A 46 29.95 -10.27 -72.58
N LEU A 47 29.16 -10.49 -73.63
CA LEU A 47 27.71 -10.63 -73.53
C LEU A 47 27.34 -11.93 -72.80
N SER A 48 28.03 -13.02 -73.10
CA SER A 48 27.90 -14.30 -72.40
C SER A 48 28.24 -14.16 -70.91
N LEU A 49 29.37 -13.50 -70.59
CA LEU A 49 29.78 -13.24 -69.21
C LEU A 49 28.75 -12.41 -68.45
N LYS A 50 28.24 -11.32 -69.07
CA LYS A 50 27.18 -10.49 -68.48
C LYS A 50 25.89 -11.27 -68.25
N LYS A 51 25.51 -12.16 -69.18
CA LYS A 51 24.33 -13.03 -69.02
C LYS A 51 24.50 -13.99 -67.85
N GLN A 52 25.67 -14.62 -67.72
CA GLN A 52 25.98 -15.51 -66.61
C GLN A 52 25.98 -14.75 -65.28
N GLN A 53 26.61 -13.58 -65.23
CA GLN A 53 26.62 -12.72 -64.04
C GLN A 53 25.21 -12.31 -63.64
N TRP A 54 24.39 -11.88 -64.60
CA TRP A 54 22.99 -11.53 -64.35
C TRP A 54 22.22 -12.72 -63.77
N GLN A 55 22.38 -13.92 -64.33
CA GLN A 55 21.72 -15.13 -63.83
C GLN A 55 22.12 -15.46 -62.39
N ILE A 56 23.41 -15.34 -62.05
CA ILE A 56 23.91 -15.53 -60.68
C ILE A 56 23.28 -14.48 -59.74
N THR A 57 23.30 -13.20 -60.11
CA THR A 57 22.72 -12.14 -59.29
C THR A 57 21.21 -12.30 -59.10
N PHE A 58 20.49 -12.74 -60.14
CA PHE A 58 19.05 -12.97 -60.07
C PHE A 58 18.69 -14.12 -59.14
N SER A 59 19.43 -15.24 -59.20
CA SER A 59 19.24 -16.36 -58.28
C SER A 59 19.57 -15.97 -56.84
N ALA A 60 20.64 -15.21 -56.61
CA ALA A 60 21.01 -14.70 -55.30
C ALA A 60 19.94 -13.74 -54.72
N ASP A 61 19.44 -12.81 -55.53
CA ASP A 61 18.40 -11.86 -55.15
C ASP A 61 17.07 -12.56 -54.82
N LYS A 62 16.67 -13.55 -55.63
CA LYS A 62 15.49 -14.38 -55.34
C LYS A 62 15.61 -15.11 -53.99
N GLY A 63 16.79 -15.64 -53.68
CA GLY A 63 17.09 -16.28 -52.40
C GLY A 63 17.01 -15.29 -51.23
N ALA A 64 17.65 -14.13 -51.36
CA ALA A 64 17.62 -13.06 -50.37
C ALA A 64 16.19 -12.57 -50.10
N ARG A 65 15.39 -12.36 -51.14
CA ARG A 65 13.99 -11.96 -51.03
C ARG A 65 13.14 -13.00 -50.30
N SER A 66 13.35 -14.28 -50.57
CA SER A 66 12.66 -15.37 -49.85
C SER A 66 13.01 -15.39 -48.37
N GLN A 67 14.29 -15.18 -48.04
CA GLN A 67 14.74 -15.10 -46.65
C GLN A 67 14.15 -13.88 -45.92
N LEU A 68 14.15 -12.71 -46.57
CA LEU A 68 13.53 -11.50 -46.03
C LEU A 68 12.03 -11.69 -45.76
N TYR A 69 11.32 -12.36 -46.67
CA TYR A 69 9.90 -12.65 -46.47
C TYR A 69 9.65 -13.54 -45.25
N GLU A 70 10.43 -14.61 -45.07
CA GLU A 70 10.32 -15.47 -43.88
C GLU A 70 10.69 -14.73 -42.59
N GLN A 71 11.70 -13.85 -42.63
CA GLN A 71 12.05 -13.01 -41.50
C GLN A 71 10.90 -12.05 -41.14
N ILE A 72 10.28 -11.39 -42.12
CA ILE A 72 9.11 -10.52 -41.90
C ILE A 72 8.01 -11.31 -41.21
N LYS A 73 7.63 -12.47 -41.77
CA LYS A 73 6.59 -13.33 -41.21
C LYS A 73 6.89 -13.78 -39.77
N LEU A 74 8.15 -14.12 -39.48
CA LEU A 74 8.57 -14.48 -38.12
C LEU A 74 8.46 -13.29 -37.16
N THR A 75 8.89 -12.10 -37.60
CA THR A 75 8.79 -10.88 -36.77
C THR A 75 7.35 -10.46 -36.53
N GLU A 76 6.47 -10.56 -37.53
CA GLU A 76 5.03 -10.30 -37.38
C GLU A 76 4.39 -11.27 -36.40
N LYS A 77 4.76 -12.55 -36.44
CA LYS A 77 4.29 -13.55 -35.49
C LYS A 77 4.71 -13.19 -34.06
N ARG A 78 6.00 -12.91 -33.85
CA ARG A 78 6.52 -12.49 -32.53
C ARG A 78 5.81 -11.24 -32.02
N GLN A 79 5.59 -10.24 -32.88
CA GLN A 79 4.89 -9.02 -32.51
C GLN A 79 3.45 -9.29 -32.04
N LYS A 80 2.74 -10.23 -32.68
CA LYS A 80 1.39 -10.65 -32.26
C LYS A 80 1.42 -11.34 -30.90
N ASP A 81 2.37 -12.23 -30.67
CA ASP A 81 2.53 -12.96 -29.42
C ASP A 81 2.88 -11.99 -28.26
N ASP A 82 3.77 -11.03 -28.50
CA ASP A 82 4.12 -9.98 -27.54
C ASP A 82 2.92 -9.08 -27.20
N LEU A 83 2.12 -8.70 -28.21
CA LEU A 83 0.90 -7.91 -28.00
C LEU A 83 -0.13 -8.67 -27.16
N ALA A 84 -0.33 -9.96 -27.43
CA ALA A 84 -1.23 -10.81 -26.67
C ALA A 84 -0.77 -10.95 -25.20
N THR A 85 0.55 -11.07 -24.99
CA THR A 85 1.14 -11.13 -23.65
C THR A 85 0.95 -9.82 -22.89
N LYS A 86 1.23 -8.68 -23.53
CA LYS A 86 1.00 -7.34 -22.93
C LYS A 86 -0.46 -7.11 -22.53
N GLU A 87 -1.41 -7.52 -23.38
CA GLU A 87 -2.83 -7.40 -23.05
C GLU A 87 -3.25 -8.32 -21.89
N LYS A 88 -2.63 -9.51 -21.76
CA LYS A 88 -2.83 -10.38 -20.59
C LYS A 88 -2.29 -9.73 -19.32
N GLU A 89 -1.06 -9.25 -19.34
CA GLU A 89 -0.43 -8.57 -18.20
C GLU A 89 -1.24 -7.35 -17.76
N LYS A 90 -1.74 -6.55 -18.71
CA LYS A 90 -2.62 -5.41 -18.44
C LYS A 90 -3.89 -5.82 -17.70
N ARG A 91 -4.52 -6.94 -18.08
CA ARG A 91 -5.69 -7.47 -17.36
C ARG A 91 -5.34 -7.89 -15.95
N ASP A 92 -4.19 -8.54 -15.75
CA ASP A 92 -3.77 -9.01 -14.44
C ASP A 92 -3.36 -7.84 -13.52
N ILE A 93 -2.71 -6.81 -14.05
CA ILE A 93 -2.44 -5.54 -13.34
C ILE A 93 -3.75 -4.90 -12.86
N ASN A 94 -4.77 -4.83 -13.72
CA ASN A 94 -6.07 -4.27 -13.35
C ASN A 94 -6.75 -5.06 -12.22
N LYS A 95 -6.65 -6.40 -12.22
CA LYS A 95 -7.17 -7.25 -11.13
C LYS A 95 -6.45 -6.95 -9.83
N ILE A 96 -5.11 -6.96 -9.83
CA ILE A 96 -4.29 -6.65 -8.66
C ILE A 96 -4.62 -5.25 -8.12
N GLN A 97 -4.79 -4.26 -9.00
CA GLN A 97 -5.16 -2.90 -8.60
C GLN A 97 -6.54 -2.84 -7.92
N SER A 98 -7.50 -3.64 -8.38
CA SER A 98 -8.82 -3.75 -7.75
C SER A 98 -8.73 -4.38 -6.35
N GLU A 99 -7.95 -5.45 -6.20
CA GLU A 99 -7.72 -6.11 -4.90
C GLU A 99 -6.99 -5.19 -3.90
N ILE A 100 -5.97 -4.46 -4.36
CA ILE A 100 -5.27 -3.45 -3.55
C ILE A 100 -6.25 -2.38 -3.05
N SER A 101 -7.15 -1.93 -3.92
CA SER A 101 -8.15 -0.91 -3.57
C SER A 101 -9.14 -1.44 -2.53
N GLU A 102 -9.59 -2.70 -2.65
CA GLU A 102 -10.46 -3.34 -1.67
C GLU A 102 -9.75 -3.50 -0.32
N MET A 103 -8.52 -4.02 -0.31
CA MET A 103 -7.73 -4.19 0.90
C MET A 103 -7.42 -2.86 1.59
N LYS A 104 -7.23 -1.78 0.82
CA LYS A 104 -7.07 -0.42 1.37
C LYS A 104 -8.34 0.04 2.08
N ARG A 105 -9.53 -0.20 1.51
CA ARG A 105 -10.82 0.11 2.18
C ARG A 105 -11.00 -0.68 3.47
N LYS A 106 -10.71 -1.99 3.47
CA LYS A 106 -10.77 -2.83 4.68
C LYS A 106 -9.80 -2.35 5.76
N ARG A 107 -8.61 -1.89 5.37
CA ARG A 107 -7.65 -1.31 6.32
C ARG A 107 -8.21 -0.03 6.96
N GLU A 108 -8.84 0.84 6.16
CA GLU A 108 -9.43 2.09 6.65
C GLU A 108 -10.52 1.83 7.70
N THR A 109 -11.45 0.90 7.43
CA THR A 109 -12.52 0.57 8.39
C THR A 109 -11.98 -0.03 9.69
N ILE A 110 -10.94 -0.86 9.61
CA ILE A 110 -10.26 -1.37 10.81
C ILE A 110 -9.60 -0.23 11.59
N ASN A 111 -8.96 0.73 10.91
CA ASN A 111 -8.35 1.89 11.57
C ASN A 111 -9.39 2.76 12.29
N GLU A 112 -10.56 2.97 11.68
CA GLU A 112 -11.70 3.66 12.31
C GLU A 112 -12.17 2.92 13.57
N HIS A 113 -12.33 1.60 13.50
CA HIS A 113 -12.71 0.78 14.67
C HIS A 113 -11.67 0.87 15.80
N VAL A 114 -10.37 0.77 15.46
CA VAL A 114 -9.28 0.91 16.44
C VAL A 114 -9.29 2.29 17.09
N SER A 115 -9.50 3.35 16.31
CA SER A 115 -9.62 4.72 16.83
C SER A 115 -10.81 4.84 17.80
N ASN A 116 -11.96 4.31 17.42
CA ASN A 116 -13.16 4.31 18.26
C ASN A 116 -12.95 3.57 19.58
N TRP A 117 -12.34 2.38 19.54
CA TRP A 117 -12.06 1.60 20.76
C TRP A 117 -11.03 2.28 21.66
N ARG A 118 -9.99 2.90 21.09
CA ARG A 118 -9.03 3.71 21.85
C ARG A 118 -9.73 4.85 22.60
N ASN A 119 -10.63 5.55 21.94
CA ASN A 119 -11.42 6.62 22.56
C ASN A 119 -12.33 6.09 23.68
N GLN A 120 -12.96 4.94 23.49
CA GLN A 120 -13.79 4.30 24.54
C GLN A 120 -12.96 3.90 25.76
N ILE A 121 -11.78 3.30 25.55
CA ILE A 121 -10.87 2.93 26.63
C ILE A 121 -10.45 4.17 27.42
N GLU A 122 -10.09 5.25 26.74
CA GLU A 122 -9.67 6.48 27.41
C GLU A 122 -10.81 7.14 28.20
N ASN A 123 -12.04 7.11 27.67
CA ASN A 123 -13.22 7.59 28.39
C ASN A 123 -13.46 6.78 29.67
N LEU A 124 -13.45 5.45 29.58
CA LEU A 124 -13.65 4.57 30.73
C LEU A 124 -12.54 4.73 31.77
N LYS A 125 -11.29 4.91 31.33
CA LYS A 125 -10.17 5.20 32.22
C LYS A 125 -10.38 6.49 33.02
N ARG A 126 -10.86 7.55 32.36
CA ARG A 126 -11.22 8.82 33.03
C ARG A 126 -12.40 8.66 33.98
N ASP A 127 -13.41 7.86 33.63
CA ASP A 127 -14.54 7.57 34.52
C ASP A 127 -14.10 6.79 35.78
N ILE A 128 -13.28 5.76 35.61
CA ILE A 128 -12.72 4.97 36.72
C ILE A 128 -11.91 5.88 37.65
N GLN A 129 -11.06 6.75 37.09
CA GLN A 129 -10.25 7.68 37.86
C GLN A 129 -11.12 8.64 38.69
N ARG A 130 -12.12 9.27 38.07
CA ARG A 130 -13.08 10.13 38.78
C ARG A 130 -13.80 9.40 39.93
N ARG A 131 -14.24 8.16 39.70
CA ARG A 131 -14.90 7.36 40.76
C ARG A 131 -13.96 7.04 41.91
N ARG A 132 -12.67 6.75 41.62
CA ARG A 132 -11.65 6.52 42.65
C ARG A 132 -11.42 7.77 43.51
N GLU A 133 -11.31 8.93 42.90
CA GLU A 133 -11.12 10.21 43.59
C GLU A 133 -12.30 10.54 44.50
N ILE A 134 -13.53 10.38 44.00
CA ILE A 134 -14.76 10.58 44.80
C ILE A 134 -14.77 9.63 46.00
N ASN A 135 -14.44 8.35 45.80
CA ASN A 135 -14.43 7.36 46.87
C ASN A 135 -13.33 7.63 47.91
N MET A 136 -12.15 8.06 47.46
CA MET A 136 -11.06 8.47 48.35
C MET A 136 -11.44 9.68 49.19
N SER A 137 -12.05 10.70 48.57
CA SER A 137 -12.57 11.89 49.26
C SER A 137 -13.63 11.52 50.31
N LYS A 138 -14.59 10.66 49.97
CA LYS A 138 -15.59 10.14 50.93
C LYS A 138 -14.96 9.42 52.11
N LYS A 139 -13.96 8.56 51.85
CA LYS A 139 -13.24 7.84 52.90
C LYS A 139 -12.49 8.79 53.83
N GLN A 140 -11.82 9.80 53.28
CA GLN A 140 -11.14 10.83 54.05
C GLN A 140 -12.13 11.66 54.89
N ALA A 141 -13.27 12.06 54.33
CA ALA A 141 -14.30 12.79 55.05
C ALA A 141 -14.87 11.97 56.22
N LEU A 142 -15.17 10.69 56.01
CA LEU A 142 -15.60 9.78 57.07
C LEU A 142 -14.53 9.63 58.15
N GLN A 143 -13.28 9.41 57.77
CA GLN A 143 -12.17 9.29 58.72
C GLN A 143 -11.99 10.57 59.55
N ALA A 144 -12.10 11.74 58.92
CA ALA A 144 -12.06 13.02 59.62
C ALA A 144 -13.22 13.16 60.61
N GLN A 145 -14.44 12.75 60.24
CA GLN A 145 -15.57 12.71 61.18
C GLN A 145 -15.33 11.74 62.33
N PHE A 146 -14.85 10.52 62.06
CA PHE A 146 -14.51 9.55 63.10
C PHE A 146 -13.48 10.10 64.09
N SER A 147 -12.41 10.73 63.61
CA SER A 147 -11.37 11.32 64.47
C SER A 147 -11.88 12.44 65.39
N LYS A 148 -12.99 13.11 65.03
CA LYS A 148 -13.64 14.14 65.85
C LYS A 148 -14.65 13.54 66.82
N ASN A 149 -15.44 12.58 66.35
CA ASN A 149 -16.53 11.98 67.12
C ASN A 149 -16.01 11.05 68.21
N GLU A 150 -14.91 10.32 67.97
CA GLU A 150 -14.33 9.38 68.93
C GLU A 150 -13.97 10.00 70.29
N PRO A 151 -13.19 11.11 70.37
CA PRO A 151 -12.85 11.72 71.66
C PRO A 151 -14.07 12.32 72.37
N GLU A 152 -15.05 12.85 71.63
CA GLU A 152 -16.29 13.37 72.21
C GLU A 152 -17.12 12.24 72.83
N LEU A 153 -17.29 11.12 72.11
CA LEU A 153 -17.99 9.94 72.62
C LEU A 153 -17.30 9.39 73.86
N LYS A 154 -15.97 9.29 73.85
CA LYS A 154 -15.19 8.87 75.02
C LYS A 154 -15.41 9.80 76.22
N ARG A 155 -15.35 11.12 75.99
CA ARG A 155 -15.62 12.12 77.03
C ARG A 155 -17.02 11.98 77.62
N TYR A 156 -18.05 11.73 76.82
CA TYR A 156 -19.41 11.50 77.31
C TYR A 156 -19.52 10.19 78.07
N ALA A 157 -18.90 9.13 77.58
CA ALA A 157 -18.87 7.84 78.24
C ALA A 157 -18.24 7.95 79.63
N ASP A 158 -17.09 8.61 79.73
CA ASP A 158 -16.37 8.83 81.00
C ASP A 158 -17.17 9.71 81.96
N LYS A 159 -17.72 10.82 81.47
CA LYS A 159 -18.46 11.78 82.32
C LYS A 159 -19.80 11.23 82.82
N LEU A 160 -20.49 10.45 82.00
CA LEU A 160 -21.80 9.88 82.35
C LEU A 160 -21.67 8.51 83.02
N ALA A 161 -20.52 7.85 82.92
CA ALA A 161 -20.32 6.43 83.21
C ALA A 161 -21.35 5.56 82.47
N PHE A 162 -21.57 5.87 81.19
CA PHE A 162 -22.61 5.27 80.35
C PHE A 162 -22.12 5.12 78.91
N THR A 163 -22.22 3.91 78.37
CA THR A 163 -21.93 3.62 76.95
C THR A 163 -23.18 3.11 76.25
N MET A 164 -23.52 3.71 75.12
CA MET A 164 -24.62 3.24 74.27
C MET A 164 -24.05 2.34 73.16
N VAL A 165 -24.49 1.08 73.13
CA VAL A 165 -24.14 0.13 72.07
C VAL A 165 -25.43 -0.46 71.51
N GLY A 166 -25.71 -0.18 70.23
CA GLY A 166 -26.91 -0.68 69.54
C GLY A 166 -28.19 0.12 69.79
N MET A 167 -29.28 -0.33 69.16
CA MET A 167 -30.61 0.33 69.19
C MET A 167 -31.67 -0.43 70.00
N LYS A 168 -31.32 -1.59 70.59
CA LYS A 168 -32.25 -2.44 71.35
C LYS A 168 -31.63 -2.81 72.69
N VAL A 169 -32.44 -2.83 73.74
CA VAL A 169 -32.06 -3.41 75.03
C VAL A 169 -32.14 -4.92 74.86
N LEU A 170 -30.99 -5.56 74.66
CA LEU A 170 -30.90 -7.02 74.50
C LEU A 170 -30.93 -7.71 75.86
N GLU A 171 -30.16 -7.18 76.82
CA GLU A 171 -30.00 -7.75 78.15
C GLU A 171 -29.85 -6.62 79.16
N CYS A 172 -30.46 -6.78 80.34
CA CYS A 172 -30.35 -5.85 81.46
C CYS A 172 -29.88 -6.63 82.68
N ASN A 173 -28.65 -6.39 83.12
CA ASN A 173 -28.05 -7.06 84.27
C ASN A 173 -27.47 -6.01 85.23
N PRO A 174 -27.94 -5.92 86.49
CA PRO A 174 -29.04 -6.69 87.09
C PRO A 174 -30.42 -6.40 86.46
N GLN A 175 -31.35 -7.37 86.56
CA GLN A 175 -32.73 -7.19 86.09
C GLN A 175 -33.45 -6.10 86.90
N ILE A 176 -34.25 -5.28 86.21
CA ILE A 176 -35.02 -4.18 86.81
C ILE A 176 -36.52 -4.51 86.68
N ASP A 177 -37.25 -4.58 87.79
CA ASP A 177 -38.68 -4.94 87.79
C ASP A 177 -39.55 -3.97 86.98
N GLN A 178 -39.18 -2.68 86.98
CA GLN A 178 -39.92 -1.61 86.28
C GLN A 178 -39.43 -1.39 84.84
N LEU A 179 -38.61 -2.29 84.28
CA LEU A 179 -37.99 -2.10 82.97
C LEU A 179 -39.03 -1.91 81.86
N ASP A 180 -40.08 -2.74 81.84
CA ASP A 180 -41.13 -2.68 80.80
C ASP A 180 -41.92 -1.37 80.86
N GLU A 181 -42.20 -0.85 82.07
CA GLU A 181 -42.86 0.44 82.24
C GLU A 181 -41.97 1.58 81.73
N ILE A 182 -40.68 1.56 82.07
CA ILE A 182 -39.70 2.55 81.63
C ILE A 182 -39.53 2.53 80.10
N LEU A 183 -39.48 1.33 79.49
CA LEU A 183 -39.41 1.15 78.04
C LEU A 183 -40.70 1.60 77.34
N SER A 184 -41.86 1.26 77.88
CA SER A 184 -43.16 1.72 77.38
C SER A 184 -43.22 3.25 77.36
N GLN A 185 -42.79 3.90 78.44
CA GLN A 185 -42.73 5.37 78.51
C GLN A 185 -41.74 5.97 77.50
N LEU A 186 -40.58 5.35 77.28
CA LEU A 186 -39.64 5.79 76.25
C LEU A 186 -40.27 5.71 74.86
N ASN A 187 -40.94 4.60 74.55
CA ASN A 187 -41.59 4.39 73.25
C ASN A 187 -42.75 5.36 73.02
N THR A 188 -43.50 5.71 74.06
CA THR A 188 -44.62 6.66 73.96
C THR A 188 -44.14 8.12 73.92
N LYS A 189 -43.30 8.54 74.88
CA LYS A 189 -42.93 9.95 75.06
C LYS A 189 -41.71 10.37 74.24
N ARG A 190 -40.88 9.42 73.83
CA ARG A 190 -39.59 9.65 73.15
C ARG A 190 -38.64 10.56 73.95
N ASP A 191 -38.82 10.64 75.26
CA ASP A 191 -37.98 11.41 76.17
C ASP A 191 -36.83 10.55 76.69
N PHE A 192 -35.73 10.55 75.93
CA PHE A 192 -34.56 9.75 76.23
C PHE A 192 -33.83 10.19 77.51
N PHE A 193 -33.85 11.49 77.82
CA PHE A 193 -33.23 12.03 79.03
C PHE A 193 -33.91 11.49 80.28
N MET A 194 -35.25 11.56 80.32
CA MET A 194 -36.02 11.03 81.44
C MET A 194 -35.91 9.52 81.56
N PHE A 195 -35.86 8.80 80.43
CA PHE A 195 -35.57 7.37 80.41
C PHE A 195 -34.23 7.05 81.10
N LEU A 196 -33.13 7.68 80.69
CA LEU A 196 -31.81 7.45 81.28
C LEU A 196 -31.80 7.77 82.78
N LYS A 197 -32.47 8.85 83.20
CA LYS A 197 -32.57 9.23 84.61
C LYS A 197 -33.30 8.16 85.42
N LYS A 198 -34.42 7.63 84.92
CA LYS A 198 -35.20 6.57 85.58
C LYS A 198 -34.42 5.25 85.64
N MET A 199 -33.77 4.85 84.55
CA MET A 199 -32.92 3.66 84.51
C MET A 199 -31.79 3.76 85.55
N ARG A 200 -31.10 4.89 85.63
CA ARG A 200 -30.03 5.10 86.61
C ARG A 200 -30.53 5.02 88.05
N GLN A 201 -31.70 5.60 88.33
CA GLN A 201 -32.34 5.51 89.65
C GLN A 201 -32.73 4.07 90.00
N ALA A 202 -33.24 3.29 89.04
CA ALA A 202 -33.60 1.90 89.25
C ALA A 202 -32.38 1.04 89.60
N PHE A 203 -31.27 1.16 88.85
CA PHE A 203 -30.02 0.49 89.19
C PHE A 203 -29.47 0.91 90.55
N TYR A 204 -29.53 2.20 90.90
CA TYR A 204 -29.07 2.69 92.20
C TYR A 204 -29.88 2.11 93.37
N ARG A 205 -31.20 1.91 93.17
CA ARG A 205 -32.07 1.28 94.19
C ARG A 205 -31.75 -0.19 94.40
N LEU A 206 -31.32 -0.92 93.35
CA LEU A 206 -30.93 -2.33 93.45
C LEU A 206 -29.57 -2.52 94.14
N ALA A 207 -28.66 -1.54 94.01
CA ALA A 207 -27.33 -1.60 94.61
C ALA A 207 -27.28 -1.20 96.09
N ARG A 208 -28.42 -0.78 96.67
CA ARG A 208 -28.53 -0.27 98.04
C ARG A 208 -29.33 -1.22 98.90
#